data_AF-A0A419FJN6-F1
#
_entry.id   AF-A0A419FJN6-F1
#
_cell.length_a   1.000
_cell.length_b   1.000
_cell.length_c   1.000
_cell.angle_alpha   90.00
_cell.angle_beta   90.00
_cell.angle_gamma   90.00
#
_symmetry.space_group_name_H-M   'P 1'
#
loop_
_entity.id
_entity.type
_entity.pdbx_description
1 polymer ?
#
loop_
_entity_poly.entity_id
_entity_poly.type
_entity_poly.pdbx_seq_one_letter_code
_entity_poly.pdbx_strand_id
1 'polypeptide(L)'
;MEWAVLALFALAACAFIALPRSGDTLAGDPAGEAVELAAERDSLLLALRELDEDASAGRISPADRLDGRRALGPRLREVTEALRAAGADQAATR
;
A
#
# COMPACT_ATOMS: atom_id res chain seq x y z
N MET A 1 -4.29 -0.54 29.82
CA MET A 1 -4.25 0.42 28.68
C MET A 1 -3.67 -0.20 27.41
N GLU A 2 -2.80 -1.21 27.50
CA GLU A 2 -2.16 -1.89 26.36
C GLU A 2 -3.14 -2.62 25.41
N TRP A 3 -4.23 -3.19 25.94
CA TRP A 3 -5.26 -3.89 25.16
C TRP A 3 -6.04 -2.98 24.19
N ALA A 4 -6.12 -1.68 24.48
CA ALA A 4 -6.84 -0.73 23.63
C ALA A 4 -6.12 -0.49 22.30
N VAL A 5 -4.78 -0.53 22.31
CA VAL A 5 -3.96 -0.37 21.10
C VAL A 5 -4.08 -1.60 20.20
N LEU A 6 -4.07 -2.80 20.79
CA LEU A 6 -4.27 -4.05 20.06
C LEU A 6 -5.65 -4.14 19.42
N ALA A 7 -6.69 -3.70 20.13
CA ALA A 7 -8.05 -3.65 19.60
C ALA A 7 -8.20 -2.66 18.43
N LEU A 8 -7.51 -1.51 18.51
CA LEU A 8 -7.50 -0.52 17.43
C LEU A 8 -6.82 -1.08 16.16
N PHE A 9 -5.70 -1.79 16.34
CA PHE A 9 -4.95 -2.41 15.24
C PHE A 9 -5.74 -3.54 14.58
N ALA A 10 -6.42 -4.36 15.38
CA ALA A 10 -7.30 -5.41 14.88
C ALA A 10 -8.51 -4.83 14.13
N LEU A 11 -9.08 -3.71 14.59
CA LEU A 11 -10.16 -3.00 13.90
C LEU A 11 -9.71 -2.42 12.57
N ALA A 12 -8.51 -1.83 12.50
CA ALA A 12 -7.94 -1.33 11.26
C ALA A 12 -7.70 -2.47 10.25
N ALA A 13 -7.16 -3.59 10.71
CA ALA A 13 -6.97 -4.79 9.88
C ALA A 13 -8.31 -5.38 9.38
N CYS A 14 -9.31 -5.48 10.26
CA CYS A 14 -10.65 -5.92 9.87
C CYS A 14 -11.29 -4.97 8.86
N ALA A 15 -11.15 -3.65 9.02
CA ALA A 15 -11.65 -2.67 8.06
C ALA A 15 -10.93 -2.79 6.71
N PHE A 16 -9.63 -3.06 6.71
CA PHE A 16 -8.84 -3.30 5.50
C PHE A 16 -9.26 -4.57 4.75
N ILE A 17 -9.57 -5.65 5.48
CA ILE A 17 -10.02 -6.94 4.91
C ILE A 17 -11.49 -6.88 4.47
N ALA A 18 -12.34 -6.19 5.24
CA ALA A 18 -13.77 -6.09 4.97
C ALA A 18 -14.14 -5.05 3.92
N LEU A 19 -13.18 -4.23 3.48
CA LEU A 19 -13.41 -3.29 2.38
C LEU A 19 -13.61 -4.12 1.09
N PRO A 20 -14.80 -4.08 0.47
CA PRO A 20 -15.06 -4.84 -0.74
C PRO A 20 -14.06 -4.38 -1.80
N ARG A 21 -13.13 -5.27 -2.14
CA ARG A 21 -12.16 -5.05 -3.19
C ARG A 21 -12.96 -4.98 -4.49
N SER A 22 -12.97 -3.83 -5.16
CA SER A 22 -13.76 -3.55 -6.38
C SER A 22 -13.45 -4.46 -7.58
N GLY A 23 -12.64 -5.51 -7.42
CA GLY A 23 -12.22 -6.46 -8.44
C GLY A 23 -13.13 -7.67 -8.65
N ASP A 24 -14.23 -7.82 -7.89
CA ASP A 24 -15.15 -8.95 -8.09
C ASP A 24 -16.14 -8.75 -9.26
N THR A 25 -16.08 -7.60 -9.94
CA THR A 25 -16.92 -7.33 -11.11
C THR A 25 -16.10 -6.92 -12.33
N LEU A 26 -16.03 -7.87 -13.27
CA LEU A 26 -15.75 -7.70 -14.69
C LEU A 26 -14.31 -7.36 -15.13
N ALA A 27 -13.63 -8.42 -15.58
CA ALA A 27 -12.96 -8.50 -16.88
C ALA A 27 -12.28 -7.22 -17.41
N GLY A 28 -10.96 -7.12 -17.17
CA GLY A 28 -10.01 -6.63 -18.17
C GLY A 28 -10.15 -5.17 -18.62
N ASP A 29 -10.56 -4.26 -17.74
CA ASP A 29 -10.45 -2.83 -18.03
C ASP A 29 -9.05 -2.32 -17.64
N PRO A 30 -8.19 -1.92 -18.60
CA PRO A 30 -6.87 -1.36 -18.31
C PRO A 30 -6.97 -0.07 -17.47
N ALA A 31 -8.10 0.64 -17.51
CA ALA A 31 -8.36 1.76 -16.60
C ALA A 31 -8.59 1.29 -15.15
N GLY A 32 -9.25 0.14 -14.96
CA GLY A 32 -9.45 -0.49 -13.66
C GLY A 32 -8.14 -0.97 -13.03
N GLU A 33 -7.26 -1.58 -13.83
CA GLU A 33 -5.94 -2.03 -13.37
C GLU A 33 -5.06 -0.85 -12.91
N ALA A 34 -5.06 0.27 -13.65
CA ALA A 34 -4.33 1.46 -13.25
C ALA A 34 -4.85 2.07 -11.92
N VAL A 35 -6.16 2.01 -11.68
CA VAL A 35 -6.78 2.45 -10.43
C VAL A 35 -6.38 1.55 -9.27
N GLU A 36 -6.37 0.22 -9.46
CA GLU A 36 -5.90 -0.72 -8.44
C GLU A 36 -4.41 -0.51 -8.09
N LEU A 37 -3.56 -0.33 -9.11
CA LEU A 37 -2.14 -0.04 -8.91
C LEU A 37 -1.92 1.30 -8.17
N ALA A 38 -2.74 2.31 -8.44
CA ALA A 38 -2.67 3.58 -7.74
C ALA A 38 -3.04 3.43 -6.25
N ALA A 39 -4.09 2.68 -5.95
CA ALA A 39 -4.48 2.35 -4.58
C ALA A 39 -3.39 1.54 -3.86
N GLU A 40 -2.76 0.57 -4.54
CA GLU A 40 -1.65 -0.19 -3.98
C GLU A 40 -0.44 0.69 -3.67
N ARG A 41 -0.08 1.61 -4.57
CA ARG A 41 1.00 2.58 -4.33
C ARG A 41 0.72 3.42 -3.08
N ASP A 42 -0.49 3.93 -2.95
CA ASP A 42 -0.85 4.80 -1.83
C ASP A 42 -0.84 4.03 -0.50
N SER A 43 -1.26 2.76 -0.50
CA SER A 43 -1.13 1.86 0.64
C SER A 43 0.33 1.61 1.05
N LEU A 44 1.22 1.36 0.07
CA LEU A 44 2.65 1.18 0.34
C LEU A 44 3.32 2.45 0.88
N LEU A 45 2.92 3.63 0.39
CA LEU A 45 3.39 4.90 0.91
C LEU A 45 2.90 5.17 2.34
N LEU A 46 1.65 4.79 2.65
CA LEU A 46 1.13 4.86 4.00
C LEU A 46 1.92 3.95 4.95
N ALA A 47 2.19 2.70 4.55
CA ALA A 47 2.99 1.77 5.35
C ALA A 47 4.42 2.28 5.62
N LEU A 48 5.06 2.92 4.63
CA LEU A 48 6.36 3.56 4.82
C LEU A 48 6.30 4.73 5.83
N ARG A 49 5.22 5.50 5.78
CA ARG A 49 4.99 6.59 6.72
C ARG A 49 4.78 6.06 8.15
N GLU A 50 3.97 5.02 8.32
CA GLU A 50 3.73 4.39 9.61
C GLU A 50 5.04 3.85 10.23
N LEU A 51 5.91 3.22 9.43
CA LEU A 51 7.25 2.81 9.87
C LEU A 51 8.10 3.99 10.38
N ASP A 52 8.07 5.12 9.66
CA ASP A 52 8.81 6.31 10.06
C ASP A 52 8.21 6.94 11.33
N GLU A 53 6.88 6.95 11.47
CA GLU A 53 6.17 7.41 12.68
C GLU A 53 6.47 6.50 13.88
N ASP A 54 6.39 5.18 13.71
CA ASP A 54 6.72 4.18 14.75
C ASP A 54 8.16 4.32 15.22
N ALA A 55 9.11 4.51 14.29
CA ALA A 55 10.50 4.72 14.64
C ALA A 55 10.71 6.04 15.39
N SER A 56 10.06 7.12 14.96
CA SER A 56 10.15 8.42 15.64
C SER A 56 9.54 8.41 17.05
N ALA A 57 8.50 7.59 17.24
CA ALA A 57 7.86 7.36 18.52
C ALA A 57 8.61 6.35 19.41
N GLY A 58 9.70 5.75 18.91
CA GLY A 58 10.49 4.75 19.63
C GLY A 58 9.77 3.41 19.83
N ARG A 59 8.72 3.13 19.04
CA ARG A 59 7.96 1.87 19.09
C ARG A 59 8.70 0.70 18.43
N ILE A 60 9.56 1.01 17.46
CA ILE A 60 10.40 0.04 16.76
C ILE A 60 11.86 0.47 16.78
N SER A 61 12.79 -0.47 16.63
CA SER A 61 14.20 -0.13 16.58
C SER A 61 14.58 0.49 15.22
N PRO A 62 15.71 1.23 15.13
CA PRO A 62 16.24 1.69 13.86
C PRO A 62 16.54 0.56 12.86
N ALA A 63 16.87 -0.64 13.37
CA ALA A 63 17.10 -1.82 12.53
C ALA A 63 15.78 -2.31 11.91
N ASP A 64 14.71 -2.42 12.71
CA ASP A 64 13.37 -2.81 12.25
C ASP A 64 12.83 -1.82 11.20
N ARG A 65 13.06 -0.52 11.41
CA ARG A 65 12.73 0.53 10.43
C ARG A 65 13.45 0.29 9.10
N LEU A 66 14.75 0.01 9.15
CA LEU A 66 15.56 -0.20 7.94
C LEU A 66 15.11 -1.45 7.18
N ASP A 67 14.84 -2.53 7.90
CA ASP A 67 14.39 -3.79 7.31
C ASP A 67 12.97 -3.67 6.75
N GLY A 68 12.07 -2.95 7.42
CA GLY A 68 10.75 -2.60 6.88
C GLY A 68 10.84 -1.81 5.57
N ARG A 69 11.73 -0.81 5.50
CA ARG A 69 11.96 -0.05 4.25
C ARG A 69 12.54 -0.91 3.14
N ARG A 70 13.43 -1.85 3.47
CA ARG A 70 13.99 -2.81 2.50
C ARG A 70 12.95 -3.79 1.97
N ALA A 71 12.00 -4.21 2.81
CA ALA A 71 10.92 -5.09 2.41
C ALA A 71 9.92 -4.40 1.45
N LEU A 72 9.55 -3.14 1.74
CA LEU A 72 8.57 -2.40 0.94
C LEU A 72 9.13 -1.79 -0.34
N GLY A 73 10.43 -1.45 -0.38
CA GLY A 73 11.08 -0.75 -1.48
C GLY A 73 10.94 -1.43 -2.86
N PRO A 74 11.21 -2.74 -3.00
CA PRO A 74 11.04 -3.46 -4.27
C PRO A 74 9.62 -3.38 -4.80
N ARG A 75 8.62 -3.62 -3.95
CA ARG A 75 7.21 -3.61 -4.35
C ARG A 75 6.75 -2.21 -4.78
N LEU A 76 7.15 -1.18 -4.03
CA LEU A 76 6.82 0.20 -4.40
C LEU A 76 7.42 0.58 -5.76
N ARG A 77 8.64 0.10 -6.06
CA ARG A 77 9.27 0.30 -7.37
C ARG A 77 8.47 -0.40 -8.47
N GLU A 78 8.12 -1.67 -8.29
CA GLU A 78 7.32 -2.43 -9.26
C GLU A 78 6.00 -1.73 -9.58
N VAL A 79 5.23 -1.34 -8.55
CA VAL A 79 3.93 -0.66 -8.73
C VAL A 79 4.11 0.68 -9.44
N THR A 80 5.17 1.43 -9.12
CA THR A 80 5.47 2.71 -9.78
C THR A 80 5.82 2.53 -11.25
N GLU A 81 6.60 1.49 -11.59
CA GLU A 81 6.91 1.14 -12.97
C GLU A 81 5.67 0.68 -13.74
N ALA A 82 4.82 -0.14 -13.12
CA ALA A 82 3.56 -0.59 -13.72
C ALA A 82 2.61 0.59 -14.00
N LEU A 83 2.47 1.53 -13.06
CA LEU A 83 1.71 2.76 -13.27
C LEU A 83 2.27 3.62 -14.41
N ARG A 84 3.60 3.71 -14.52
CA ARG A 84 4.24 4.44 -15.62
C ARG A 84 3.95 3.78 -16.96
N ALA A 85 4.02 2.46 -17.04
CA ALA A 85 3.71 1.71 -18.24
C ALA A 85 2.23 1.89 -18.63
N ALA A 86 1.30 1.79 -17.68
CA ALA A 86 -0.12 2.00 -17.91
C ALA A 86 -0.46 3.44 -18.36
N GLY A 87 0.27 4.44 -17.87
CA GLY A 87 0.14 5.83 -18.32
C GLY A 87 0.69 6.06 -19.73
N ALA A 88 1.76 5.38 -20.11
CA ALA A 88 2.32 5.42 -21.46
C ALA A 88 1.40 4.73 -22.49
N ASP A 89 0.80 3.60 -22.12
CA ASP A 89 -0.13 2.85 -22.97
C ASP A 89 -1.42 3.62 -23.27
N GLN A 90 -1.97 4.31 -22.25
CA GLN A 90 -3.12 5.21 -22.41
C GLN A 90 -2.82 6.43 -23.30
N ALA A 91 -1.58 6.93 -23.29
CA ALA A 91 -1.16 8.03 -24.16
C ALA A 91 -0.93 7.58 -25.62
N ALA A 92 -0.55 6.32 -25.85
CA ALA A 92 -0.33 5.76 -27.18
C ALA A 92 -1.63 5.39 -27.92
N THR A 93 -2.71 5.16 -27.19
CA THR A 93 -4.03 4.75 -27.73
C THR A 93 -4.92 5.95 -28.10
N ARG A 94 -4.50 7.19 -27.80
CA ARG A 94 -5.25 8.44 -28.05
C ARG A 94 -4.69 9.19 -29.24
#